data_AF-A0A527U6B7-F1
#
_entry.id   AF-A0A527U6B7-F1
#
_cell.length_a   1.000
_cell.length_b   1.000
_cell.length_c   1.000
_cell.angle_alpha   90.00
_cell.angle_beta   90.00
_cell.angle_gamma   90.00
#
_symmetry.space_group_name_H-M   'P 1'
#
loop_
_entity.id
_entity.type
_entity.pdbx_description
1 polymer ?
#
loop_
_entity_poly.entity_id
_entity_poly.type
_entity_poly.pdbx_seq_one_letter_code
_entity_poly.pdbx_strand_id
1 'polypeptide(L)'
;MSDRRFDRPVLVRNGQFLIEEIGCLAEAFEFLEGWPKDRRGPIYKTAFRACERAHAGGVPLSVAHDAFASFARSAKILEGASTAMPCAMGAKSSRGSKST
;
A
#
# COMPACT_ATOMS: atom_id res chain seq x y z
N MET A 1 -20.83 -4.03 -8.41
CA MET A 1 -19.43 -3.54 -8.40
C MET A 1 -18.53 -4.75 -8.42
N SER A 2 -17.46 -4.79 -9.23
CA SER A 2 -16.52 -5.91 -9.15
C SER A 2 -15.66 -5.74 -7.91
N ASP A 3 -15.96 -6.47 -6.84
CA ASP A 3 -15.19 -6.51 -5.61
C ASP A 3 -13.83 -7.15 -5.90
N ARG A 4 -12.89 -6.34 -6.38
CA ARG A 4 -11.50 -6.75 -6.58
C ARG A 4 -10.85 -6.89 -5.19
N ARG A 5 -11.01 -8.08 -4.63
CA ARG A 5 -10.57 -8.47 -3.29
C ARG A 5 -9.07 -8.76 -3.24
N PHE A 6 -8.43 -8.34 -2.17
CA PHE A 6 -7.07 -8.72 -1.87
C PHE A 6 -7.01 -10.18 -1.39
N ASP A 7 -5.90 -10.86 -1.62
CA ASP A 7 -5.67 -12.22 -1.09
C ASP A 7 -5.62 -12.24 0.45
N ARG A 8 -5.19 -11.11 1.04
CA ARG A 8 -5.15 -10.90 2.49
C ARG A 8 -5.62 -9.48 2.80
N PRO A 9 -6.43 -9.27 3.86
CA PRO A 9 -6.85 -7.94 4.26
C PRO A 9 -5.68 -7.16 4.90
N VAL A 10 -5.73 -5.84 4.76
CA VAL A 10 -4.85 -4.92 5.49
C VAL A 10 -5.58 -4.39 6.71
N LEU A 11 -5.07 -4.71 7.91
CA LEU A 11 -5.66 -4.26 9.16
C LEU A 11 -5.14 -2.86 9.48
N VAL A 12 -6.03 -1.87 9.53
CA VAL A 12 -5.69 -0.48 9.86
C VAL A 12 -6.38 -0.03 11.14
N ARG A 13 -5.68 0.75 11.94
CA ARG A 13 -6.22 1.40 13.12
C ARG A 13 -6.94 2.67 12.71
N ASN A 14 -8.26 2.66 12.85
CA ASN A 14 -9.14 3.79 12.52
C ASN A 14 -9.74 4.39 13.81
N GLY A 15 -8.91 5.11 14.56
CA GLY A 15 -9.28 5.67 15.87
C GLY A 15 -8.53 4.99 17.01
N GLN A 16 -8.99 5.17 18.24
CA GLN A 16 -8.22 4.77 19.42
C GLN A 16 -8.33 3.28 19.75
N PHE A 17 -9.45 2.64 19.40
CA PHE A 17 -9.74 1.23 19.71
C PHE A 17 -10.36 0.45 18.55
N LEU A 18 -10.48 1.06 17.36
CA LEU A 18 -11.11 0.44 16.21
C LEU A 18 -10.04 -0.02 15.22
N ILE A 19 -10.09 -1.30 14.89
CA ILE A 19 -9.33 -1.92 13.80
C ILE A 19 -10.32 -2.17 12.68
N GLU A 20 -9.98 -1.70 11.50
CA GLU A 20 -10.75 -1.87 10.27
C GLU A 20 -9.98 -2.81 9.34
N GLU A 21 -10.69 -3.80 8.78
CA GLU A 21 -10.11 -4.76 7.85
C GLU A 21 -10.37 -4.29 6.42
N ILE A 22 -9.33 -3.91 5.70
CA ILE A 22 -9.45 -3.48 4.31
C ILE A 22 -9.22 -4.69 3.41
N GLY A 23 -10.30 -5.32 2.95
CA GLY A 23 -10.28 -6.57 2.18
C GLY A 23 -10.34 -6.40 0.66
N CYS A 24 -10.72 -5.22 0.16
CA CYS A 24 -10.83 -4.96 -1.28
C CYS A 24 -10.46 -3.53 -1.68
N LEU A 25 -10.40 -3.29 -3.00
CA LEU A 25 -10.13 -1.95 -3.53
C LEU A 25 -11.19 -0.92 -3.13
N ALA A 26 -12.47 -1.30 -3.04
CA ALA A 26 -13.54 -0.37 -2.69
C ALA A 26 -13.33 0.19 -1.27
N GLU A 27 -13.14 -0.69 -0.29
CA GLU A 27 -12.81 -0.32 1.09
C GLU A 27 -11.53 0.51 1.16
N ALA A 28 -10.51 0.18 0.36
CA ALA A 28 -9.28 0.95 0.30
C ALA A 28 -9.50 2.38 -0.22
N PHE A 29 -10.37 2.57 -1.22
CA PHE A 29 -10.72 3.89 -1.72
C PHE A 29 -11.48 4.70 -0.67
N GLU A 30 -12.51 4.12 -0.06
CA GLU A 30 -13.30 4.79 0.98
C GLU A 30 -12.39 5.25 2.13
N PHE A 31 -11.47 4.39 2.57
CA PHE A 31 -10.48 4.73 3.59
C PHE A 31 -9.56 5.89 3.16
N LEU A 32 -9.03 5.85 1.94
CA LEU A 32 -8.14 6.89 1.41
C LEU A 32 -8.90 8.21 1.16
N GLU A 33 -10.14 8.17 0.72
CA GLU A 33 -10.96 9.36 0.49
C GLU A 33 -11.34 10.04 1.81
N GLY A 34 -11.56 9.26 2.88
CA GLY A 34 -11.74 9.74 4.23
C GLY A 34 -10.47 10.29 4.89
N TRP A 35 -9.27 10.01 4.35
CA TRP A 35 -8.01 10.40 4.96
C TRP A 35 -7.86 11.94 5.06
N PRO A 36 -7.43 12.51 6.20
CA PRO A 36 -7.32 13.96 6.38
C PRO A 36 -6.47 14.64 5.31
N LYS A 37 -6.99 15.69 4.68
CA LYS A 37 -6.35 16.38 3.54
C LYS A 37 -4.94 16.85 3.87
N ASP A 38 -4.73 17.37 5.08
CA ASP A 38 -3.43 17.87 5.54
C ASP A 38 -2.39 16.76 5.75
N ARG A 39 -2.83 15.50 5.84
CA ARG A 39 -1.98 14.32 6.00
C ARG A 39 -1.78 13.55 4.67
N ARG A 40 -2.26 14.08 3.54
CA ARG A 40 -2.12 13.47 2.20
C ARG A 40 -0.75 13.78 1.59
N GLY A 41 0.28 13.07 2.06
CA GLY A 41 1.64 13.16 1.53
C GLY A 41 1.87 12.39 0.21
N PRO A 42 3.13 12.32 -0.26
CA PRO A 42 3.50 11.54 -1.45
C PRO A 42 3.14 10.06 -1.36
N ILE A 43 3.22 9.47 -0.17
CA ILE A 43 2.87 8.06 0.06
C ILE A 43 1.38 7.80 -0.15
N TYR A 44 0.52 8.74 0.26
CA TYR A 44 -0.92 8.68 0.02
C TYR A 44 -1.22 8.66 -1.49
N LYS A 45 -0.61 9.59 -2.24
CA LYS A 45 -0.81 9.67 -3.70
C LYS A 45 -0.35 8.40 -4.41
N THR A 46 0.72 7.78 -3.91
CA THR A 46 1.25 6.53 -4.45
C THR A 46 0.28 5.37 -4.22
N ALA A 47 -0.24 5.23 -3.00
CA ALA A 47 -1.24 4.22 -2.68
C ALA A 47 -2.53 4.40 -3.50
N PHE A 48 -3.06 5.64 -3.57
CA PHE A 48 -4.26 5.95 -4.33
C PHE A 48 -4.10 5.58 -5.82
N ARG A 49 -3.00 6.00 -6.45
CA ARG A 49 -2.72 5.66 -7.86
C ARG A 49 -2.55 4.16 -8.09
N ALA A 50 -1.96 3.43 -7.15
CA ALA A 50 -1.82 1.98 -7.24
C ALA A 50 -3.21 1.31 -7.20
N CYS A 51 -4.08 1.74 -6.30
CA CYS A 51 -5.47 1.29 -6.22
C CYS A 51 -6.24 1.60 -7.52
N GLU A 52 -6.12 2.82 -8.07
CA GLU A 52 -6.75 3.19 -9.36
C GLU A 52 -6.30 2.30 -10.51
N ARG A 53 -4.98 2.09 -10.64
CA ARG A 53 -4.43 1.22 -11.68
C ARG A 53 -4.89 -0.22 -11.51
N ALA A 54 -4.98 -0.72 -10.27
CA ALA A 54 -5.47 -2.05 -9.99
C ALA A 54 -6.96 -2.18 -10.29
N HIS A 55 -7.75 -1.13 -10.03
CA HIS A 55 -9.17 -1.07 -10.38
C HIS A 55 -9.39 -1.11 -11.90
N ALA A 56 -8.55 -0.40 -12.65
CA ALA A 56 -8.54 -0.42 -14.11
C ALA A 56 -7.94 -1.73 -14.72
N GLY A 57 -7.37 -2.61 -13.90
CA GLY A 57 -6.68 -3.82 -14.37
C GLY A 57 -5.30 -3.58 -14.99
N GLY A 58 -4.74 -2.39 -14.83
CA GLY A 58 -3.40 -2.03 -15.29
C GLY A 58 -2.26 -2.52 -14.40
N VAL A 59 -2.56 -2.99 -13.18
CA VAL A 59 -1.62 -3.71 -12.29
C VAL A 59 -2.35 -4.82 -11.51
N PRO A 60 -1.64 -5.83 -11.00
CA PRO A 60 -2.19 -6.84 -10.10
C PRO A 60 -2.70 -6.25 -8.77
N LEU A 61 -3.62 -6.95 -8.11
CA LEU A 61 -4.17 -6.54 -6.81
C LEU A 61 -3.13 -6.54 -5.68
N SER A 62 -2.13 -7.43 -5.76
CA SER A 62 -0.99 -7.45 -4.83
C SER A 62 -0.23 -6.12 -4.81
N VAL A 63 -0.10 -5.45 -5.96
CA VAL A 63 0.58 -4.13 -6.04
C VAL A 63 -0.21 -3.06 -5.30
N ALA A 64 -1.54 -3.06 -5.42
CA ALA A 64 -2.39 -2.13 -4.67
C ALA A 64 -2.39 -2.44 -3.17
N HIS A 65 -2.47 -3.72 -2.80
CA HIS A 65 -2.35 -4.19 -1.42
C HIS A 65 -1.05 -3.70 -0.78
N ASP A 66 0.09 -3.93 -1.43
CA ASP A 66 1.40 -3.57 -0.88
C ASP A 66 1.57 -2.05 -0.78
N ALA A 67 1.07 -1.31 -1.75
CA ALA A 67 1.08 0.16 -1.71
C ALA A 67 0.22 0.69 -0.57
N PHE A 68 -0.97 0.13 -0.36
CA PHE A 68 -1.86 0.50 0.74
C PHE A 68 -1.25 0.14 2.11
N ALA A 69 -0.66 -1.06 2.25
CA ALA A 69 0.04 -1.47 3.45
C ALA A 69 1.26 -0.57 3.76
N SER A 70 2.03 -0.16 2.74
CA SER A 70 3.13 0.79 2.90
C SER A 70 2.64 2.17 3.35
N PHE A 71 1.50 2.63 2.83
CA PHE A 71 0.83 3.83 3.30
C PHE A 71 0.40 3.70 4.77
N ALA A 72 -0.29 2.63 5.14
CA ALA A 72 -0.74 2.38 6.51
C ALA A 72 0.44 2.32 7.50
N ARG A 73 1.55 1.71 7.10
CA ARG A 73 2.80 1.66 7.87
C ARG A 73 3.40 3.05 8.06
N SER A 74 3.49 3.84 6.99
CA SER A 74 4.03 5.21 7.01
C SER A 74 3.15 6.14 7.86
N ALA A 75 1.84 5.93 7.84
CA ALA A 75 0.87 6.65 8.66
C ALA A 75 0.81 6.16 10.12
N LYS A 76 1.56 5.11 10.48
CA LYS A 76 1.59 4.46 11.80
C LYS A 76 0.22 3.94 12.27
N ILE A 77 -0.57 3.45 11.30
CA ILE A 77 -1.90 2.88 11.54
C ILE A 77 -1.98 1.40 11.16
N LEU A 78 -0.93 0.80 10.61
CA LEU A 78 -0.94 -0.62 10.26
C LEU A 78 -0.92 -1.49 11.51
N GLU A 79 -1.99 -2.26 11.73
CA GLU A 79 -2.12 -3.21 12.85
C GLU A 79 -1.63 -4.60 12.39
N GLY A 80 -0.92 -5.33 13.25
CA GLY A 80 -0.41 -6.67 12.91
C GLY A 80 0.87 -6.73 12.07
N ALA A 81 1.55 -5.61 11.80
CA ALA A 81 2.90 -5.59 11.23
C ALA A 81 3.98 -5.48 12.31
N SER A 82 4.00 -6.42 13.25
CA SER A 82 5.24 -6.70 13.99
C SER A 82 6.12 -7.59 13.13
N THR A 83 7.24 -7.04 12.65
CA THR A 83 8.33 -7.72 11.93
C THR A 83 8.04 -8.16 10.49
N ALA A 84 8.26 -7.23 9.57
CA ALA A 84 9.07 -7.52 8.38
C ALA A 84 9.99 -6.33 8.17
N MET A 85 11.26 -6.56 8.51
CA MET A 85 12.40 -5.66 8.40
C MET A 85 12.44 -4.93 7.04
N PRO A 86 13.04 -3.73 6.95
CA PRO A 86 13.11 -3.00 5.70
C PRO A 86 13.87 -3.84 4.67
N CYS A 87 13.30 -3.97 3.48
CA CYS A 87 14.00 -4.52 2.32
C CYS A 87 15.34 -3.81 2.21
N ALA A 88 16.42 -4.60 2.24
CA ALA A 88 17.76 -4.09 2.01
C ALA A 88 17.77 -3.36 0.65
N MET A 89 17.92 -2.04 0.70
CA MET A 89 18.39 -1.24 -0.42
C MET A 89 19.84 -1.67 -0.72
N GLY A 90 19.99 -2.82 -1.36
CA GLY A 90 21.25 -3.29 -1.91
C GLY A 90 21.34 -2.89 -3.37
N ALA A 91 21.56 -1.61 -3.63
CA ALA A 91 22.03 -1.16 -4.93
C ALA A 91 23.25 -2.00 -5.34
N LYS A 92 23.14 -2.78 -6.39
CA LYS A 92 24.30 -3.27 -7.14
C LYS A 92 24.17 -2.76 -8.56
N SER A 93 24.52 -1.50 -8.74
CA SER A 93 25.03 -1.05 -10.02
C SER A 93 26.44 -1.64 -10.14
N SER A 94 26.65 -2.61 -11.03
CA SER A 94 27.98 -2.90 -11.55
C SER A 94 27.89 -3.07 -13.05
N ARG A 95 28.05 -1.93 -13.69
CA ARG A 95 28.47 -1.75 -15.07
C ARG A 95 29.89 -2.31 -15.16
N GLY A 96 30.12 -3.30 -16.02
CA GLY A 96 31.42 -3.95 -16.16
C GLY A 96 31.64 -4.44 -17.58
N SER A 97 31.78 -3.49 -18.52
CA SER A 97 32.29 -3.74 -19.87
C SER A 97 33.82 -3.73 -19.84
N LYS A 98 34.45 -4.81 -20.27
CA LYS A 98 35.82 -4.91 -20.84
C LYS A 98 35.97 -6.36 -21.30
N SER A 99 35.89 -6.69 -22.60
CA SER A 99 36.90 -6.45 -23.65
C SER A 99 38.30 -6.85 -23.21
N THR A 100 38.65 -8.08 -23.50
CA THR A 100 39.97 -8.51 -23.98
C THR A 100 39.74 -9.68 -24.93
#